data_AF-A0A2V9C7K6-F1
#
_entry.id   AF-A0A2V9C7K6-F1
#
_cell.length_a   1.000
_cell.length_b   1.000
_cell.length_c   1.000
_cell.angle_alpha   90.00
_cell.angle_beta   90.00
_cell.angle_gamma   90.00
#
_symmetry.space_group_name_H-M   'P 1'
#
loop_
_entity.id
_entity.type
_entity.pdbx_description
1 polymer ?
#
loop_
_entity_poly.entity_id
_entity_poly.type
_entity_poly.pdbx_seq_one_letter_code
_entity_poly.pdbx_strand_id
1 'polypeptide(L)' 'MYELGTKFETIDLAKALANETGVFEAISPGGETFKVECRLGASIASLTPNRTHGNWQVVKLAELPTGQQSARAAGAGH' A
#
# COMPACT_ATOMS: atom_id res chain seq x y z
N MET A 1 11.92 -4.23 2.10
CA MET A 1 11.92 -2.76 2.16
C MET A 1 12.32 -2.24 0.81
N TYR A 2 11.36 -1.83 0.00
CA TYR A 2 11.61 -1.14 -1.26
C TYR A 2 12.10 0.28 -0.98
N GLU A 3 13.04 0.78 -1.78
CA GLU A 3 13.53 2.15 -1.67
C GLU A 3 12.53 3.12 -2.30
N LEU A 4 12.62 4.39 -1.93
CA LEU A 4 11.80 5.45 -2.53
C LEU A 4 12.07 5.53 -4.04
N GLY A 5 11.02 5.56 -4.85
CA GLY A 5 11.12 5.57 -6.31
C GLY A 5 11.43 4.20 -6.92
N THR A 6 11.61 3.14 -6.12
CA THR A 6 11.74 1.78 -6.65
C THR A 6 10.44 1.38 -7.33
N LYS A 7 10.56 0.98 -8.60
CA LYS A 7 9.50 0.35 -9.37
C LYS A 7 9.70 -1.16 -9.38
N PHE A 8 8.62 -1.91 -9.12
CA PHE A 8 8.63 -3.36 -9.19
C PHE A 8 7.30 -3.86 -9.74
N GLU A 9 7.31 -5.08 -10.28
CA GLU A 9 6.10 -5.70 -10.84
C GLU A 9 5.69 -6.89 -9.98
N THR A 10 4.38 -7.04 -9.74
CA THR A 10 3.85 -8.16 -8.96
C THR A 10 2.52 -8.63 -9.52
N ILE A 11 2.28 -9.93 -9.42
CA ILE A 11 0.96 -10.53 -9.70
C ILE A 11 0.04 -10.46 -8.49
N ASP A 12 0.61 -10.26 -7.29
CA ASP A 12 -0.11 -10.21 -6.02
C ASP A 12 0.36 -8.99 -5.23
N LEU A 13 -0.43 -7.93 -5.34
CA LEU A 13 -0.14 -6.65 -4.69
C LEU A 13 -0.20 -6.77 -3.17
N ALA A 14 -1.16 -7.52 -2.64
CA ALA A 14 -1.36 -7.70 -1.21
C ALA A 14 -0.16 -8.39 -0.55
N LYS A 15 0.36 -9.46 -1.17
CA LYS A 15 1.53 -10.21 -0.71
C LYS A 15 2.81 -9.40 -0.85
N ALA A 16 2.99 -8.67 -1.95
CA ALA A 16 4.17 -7.84 -2.15
C ALA A 16 4.25 -6.69 -1.12
N LEU A 17 3.11 -6.13 -0.75
CA LEU A 17 3.03 -5.01 0.19
C LEU A 17 2.76 -5.43 1.65
N ALA A 18 2.47 -6.70 1.93
CA ALA A 18 2.11 -7.22 3.26
C ALA A 18 3.12 -6.89 4.36
N ASN A 19 4.41 -6.78 4.01
CA ASN A 19 5.50 -6.50 4.95
C ASN A 19 6.13 -5.12 4.72
N GLU A 20 5.50 -4.28 3.92
CA GLU A 20 6.01 -2.96 3.56
C GLU A 20 5.24 -1.85 4.27
N THR A 21 5.92 -0.73 4.47
CA THR A 21 5.33 0.49 5.03
C THR A 21 5.66 1.68 4.15
N GLY A 22 4.65 2.47 3.84
CA GLY A 22 4.80 3.59 2.93
C GLY A 22 3.57 3.83 2.08
N VAL A 23 3.69 4.85 1.24
CA VAL A 23 2.72 5.13 0.17
C VAL A 23 3.28 4.54 -1.11
N PHE A 24 2.47 3.73 -1.77
CA PHE A 24 2.78 3.08 -3.03
C PHE A 24 1.77 3.53 -4.08
N GLU A 25 2.22 3.66 -5.31
CA GLU A 25 1.34 3.79 -6.47
C GLU A 25 1.31 2.44 -7.17
N ALA A 26 0.13 1.85 -7.31
CA ALA A 26 -0.07 0.59 -8.00
C ALA A 26 -0.83 0.86 -9.30
N ILE A 27 -0.22 0.52 -10.43
CA ILE A 27 -0.80 0.63 -11.76
C ILE A 27 -1.27 -0.76 -12.16
N SER A 28 -2.57 -0.87 -12.42
CA SER A 28 -3.19 -2.10 -12.90
C SER A 28 -2.72 -2.43 -14.33
N PRO A 29 -2.83 -3.69 -14.76
CA PRO A 29 -2.59 -4.07 -16.15
C PRO A 29 -3.50 -3.34 -17.17
N GLY A 30 -4.63 -2.79 -16.72
CA GLY A 30 -5.52 -1.95 -17.54
C GLY A 30 -5.05 -0.51 -17.73
N GLY A 31 -3.99 -0.10 -17.03
CA GLY A 31 -3.47 1.27 -17.03
C GLY A 31 -4.11 2.19 -15.99
N GLU A 32 -5.01 1.67 -15.14
CA GLU A 32 -5.57 2.45 -14.04
C GLU A 32 -4.59 2.53 -12.87
N THR A 33 -4.45 3.73 -12.30
CA THR A 33 -3.51 4.01 -11.21
C THR A 33 -4.23 4.12 -9.86
N PHE A 34 -3.70 3.45 -8.85
CA PHE A 34 -4.24 3.38 -7.49
C PHE A 34 -3.18 3.83 -6.49
N LYS A 35 -3.58 4.61 -5.47
CA LYS A 35 -2.71 4.91 -4.33
C LYS A 35 -2.99 3.94 -3.20
N VAL A 36 -1.92 3.30 -2.73
CA VAL A 36 -1.94 2.27 -1.72
C VAL A 36 -1.11 2.72 -0.54
N GLU A 37 -1.76 2.91 0.60
CA GLU A 37 -1.09 3.26 1.85
C GLU A 37 -0.92 2.02 2.72
N CYS A 38 0.33 1.63 2.97
CA CYS A 38 0.69 0.46 3.77
C CYS A 38 1.20 0.90 5.14
N ARG A 39 0.58 0.38 6.20
CA ARG A 39 0.95 0.71 7.59
C ARG A 39 1.24 -0.58 8.36
N LEU A 40 2.27 -0.57 9.21
CA LEU A 40 2.61 -1.69 10.09
C LEU A 40 1.44 -2.02 11.00
N GLY A 41 0.98 -3.28 10.98
CA GLY A 41 -0.15 -3.74 11.78
C GLY A 41 -1.53 -3.43 11.19
N ALA A 42 -1.62 -2.71 10.07
CA ALA A 42 -2.85 -2.59 9.30
C ALA A 42 -2.90 -3.71 8.26
N SER A 43 -3.89 -4.59 8.34
CA SER A 43 -4.07 -5.63 7.34
C SER A 43 -4.44 -5.00 5.99
N ILE A 44 -3.55 -5.14 5.00
CA ILE A 44 -3.81 -4.83 3.59
C ILE A 44 -4.88 -5.78 2.98
N ALA A 45 -5.50 -6.64 3.79
CA ALA A 45 -6.58 -7.53 3.42
C ALA A 45 -7.79 -6.82 2.75
N SER A 46 -7.94 -5.50 2.91
CA SER A 46 -8.98 -4.72 2.20
C SER A 46 -8.60 -4.29 0.79
N LEU A 47 -7.31 -4.39 0.40
CA LEU A 47 -6.92 -4.38 -1.01
C LEU A 47 -7.08 -5.80 -1.53
N THR A 48 -8.31 -6.25 -1.64
CA THR A 48 -8.65 -7.25 -2.64
C THR A 48 -8.86 -6.46 -3.93
N PRO A 49 -7.85 -6.24 -4.79
CA PRO A 49 -8.13 -5.87 -6.16
C PRO A 49 -8.95 -7.05 -6.70
N ASN A 50 -10.23 -6.78 -6.90
CA ASN A 50 -11.20 -7.77 -7.31
C ASN A 50 -10.71 -8.37 -8.63
N ARG A 51 -10.14 -9.57 -8.59
CA ARG A 51 -9.96 -10.46 -9.74
C ARG A 51 -9.06 -10.01 -10.90
N THR A 52 -8.13 -9.07 -10.72
CA THR A 52 -7.19 -8.74 -11.81
C THR A 52 -5.92 -9.59 -11.73
N HIS A 53 -5.99 -10.81 -12.29
CA HIS A 53 -4.79 -11.56 -12.71
C HIS A 53 -4.04 -10.72 -13.75
N GLY A 54 -2.92 -10.10 -13.37
CA GLY A 54 -2.07 -9.37 -14.30
C GLY A 54 -0.89 -8.71 -13.61
N ASN A 55 0.08 -8.24 -14.39
CA ASN A 55 1.28 -7.60 -13.86
C ASN A 55 0.93 -6.20 -13.37
N TRP A 56 0.84 -6.04 -12.05
CA TRP A 56 0.74 -4.73 -11.42
C TRP A 56 2.11 -4.09 -11.38
N GLN A 57 2.20 -2.84 -11.81
CA GLN A 57 3.42 -2.05 -11.68
C GLN A 57 3.30 -1.18 -10.43
N VAL A 58 4.22 -1.33 -9.50
CA VAL A 58 4.16 -0.66 -8.20
C VAL A 58 5.36 0.23 -8.04
N VAL A 59 5.16 1.48 -7.63
CA VAL A 59 6.23 2.41 -7.27
C VAL A 59 6.08 2.86 -5.83
N LYS A 60 7.17 2.88 -5.07
CA LYS A 60 7.15 3.50 -3.74
C LYS A 60 7.24 5.02 -3.89
N LEU A 61 6.19 5.73 -3.47
CA LEU A 61 6.09 7.19 -3.56
C LEU A 61 6.53 7.89 -2.28
N ALA A 62 6.40 7.24 -1.12
CA ALA A 62 6.82 7.80 0.15
C ALA A 62 7.10 6.71 1.17
N GLU A 63 8.02 6.99 2.09
CA GLU A 63 8.22 6.19 3.29
C GLU A 63 7.32 6.73 4.39
N LEU A 64 6.55 5.86 5.04
CA LEU A 64 5.80 6.23 6.24
C LEU A 64 6.66 5.88 7.45
N PRO A 65 6.78 6.79 8.43
CA PRO A 65 7.53 6.51 9.64
C PRO A 65 6.92 5.29 10.35
N THR A 66 7.76 4.30 10.62
CA THR A 66 7.41 3.08 11.36
C THR A 66 7.20 3.34 12.86
N GLY A 67 7.32 4.59 13.30
CA GLY A 67 7.02 5.04 14.65
C GLY A 67 5.63 5.65 14.77
N GLN A 68 4.80 5.03 15.60
CA GLN A 68 3.60 5.59 16.22
C GLN A 68 2.43 5.94 15.28
N GLN A 69 1.57 4.95 15.04
CA GLN A 69 0.14 5.21 14.87
C GLN A 69 -0.58 5.00 16.20
N SER A 70 -0.36 5.92 17.14
CA SER A 70 -1.25 6.12 18.28
C SER A 70 -1.40 7.62 18.46
N ALA A 71 -2.52 8.15 17.92
CA ALA A 71 -3.12 9.49 18.00
C ALA A 71 -3.71 9.78 16.59
N ARG A 72 -5.01 9.95 16.33
CA ARG A 72 -6.17 10.33 17.13
C ARG A 72 -7.36 9.53 16.59
N ALA A 73 -7.90 8.59 17.36
CA ALA A 73 -9.35 8.39 17.33
C ALA A 73 -9.91 9.57 18.13
N ALA A 74 -10.71 10.39 17.47
CA ALA A 74 -11.28 11.61 18.01
C ALA A 74 -11.99 11.34 19.34
N GLY A 75 -11.49 11.96 20.42
CA GLY A 75 -12.33 12.31 21.55
C GLY A 75 -12.96 13.67 21.27
N ALA A 76 -14.30 13.70 21.27
CA ALA A 76 -15.23 14.82 21.52
C ALA A 76 -16.50 14.56 20.69
N GLY A 77 -17.71 14.45 21.22
CA GLY A 77 -18.19 14.66 22.57
C GLY A 77 -19.64 14.15 22.66
N HIS A 78 -20.04 13.91 23.89
CA HIS A 78 -21.34 13.46 24.38
C HIS A 78 -22.46 14.46 24.08
#